data_AF-A0A117L0R4-F1
#
_entry.id   AF-A0A117L0R4-F1
#
_cell.length_a   1.000
_cell.length_b   1.000
_cell.length_c   1.000
_cell.angle_alpha   90.00
_cell.angle_beta   90.00
_cell.angle_gamma   90.00
#
_symmetry.space_group_name_H-M   'P 1'
#
loop_
_entity.id
_entity.type
_entity.pdbx_description
1 polymer ?
#
loop_
_entity_poly.entity_id
_entity_poly.type
_entity_poly.pdbx_seq_one_letter_code
_entity_poly.pdbx_strand_id
1 'polypeptide(L)'
;MREVRRIFGSRVFERGERYYREGRVLSAVKIGDVLYARVRGSKTYRVEFDLRNMNSFCTCPYGRNCKHGVAAFLAYSNGEFFDGDAFLESLKEKSKEEILEILREILKSNPEILPEIKREVDLFSYFEGYLSYEDAVEVGRIIKSGISKDDAWELIEYICRHYYGFGGFYDDYRDFYYGDIVLKPLFEVIEKNISKEDFKRFLELLKLLDVPDDVYRYAYEVLLRNAELFKEDILNAENMSVELRAPLLAKIGEKEKAEALILNSSLSPREKVMLLLEVNPELAEELGLKFSEYHLLIEYFGKRREYEKVIDLYTASDGVGYLTSYVCEAIEATGRFGVFEEILKKENANIAFLCALELGLKDRIIELFPDAVEKYITGTLSRQAILDALSLIGDDSKSIIPSIEKIVEFEVAKKNRNAYKFAAELLKLIKKVDAKEYEDLVKKLKKKHPRMKALWEILGDYSL
;
A
#
# COMPACT_ATOMS: atom_id res chain seq x y z
N MET A 1 12.55 26.24 7.97
CA MET A 1 12.51 26.42 9.45
C MET A 1 11.21 25.94 10.10
N ARG A 2 10.02 26.51 9.80
CA ARG A 2 8.75 26.11 10.44
C ARG A 2 8.38 24.63 10.22
N GLU A 3 8.58 24.15 8.99
CA GLU A 3 8.27 22.76 8.62
C GLU A 3 9.17 21.74 9.33
N VAL A 4 10.49 21.95 9.33
CA VAL A 4 11.44 21.09 10.06
C VAL A 4 11.11 21.05 11.56
N ARG A 5 10.73 22.19 12.17
CA ARG A 5 10.31 22.23 13.58
C ARG A 5 9.03 21.42 13.83
N ARG A 6 8.08 21.40 12.88
CA ARG A 6 6.86 20.57 12.94
C ARG A 6 7.21 19.08 12.84
N ILE A 7 8.04 18.70 11.87
CA ILE A 7 8.41 17.30 11.59
C ILE A 7 9.21 16.67 12.73
N PHE A 8 10.19 17.40 13.28
CA PHE A 8 11.09 16.88 14.31
C PHE A 8 10.53 17.04 15.72
N GLY A 9 9.54 17.92 15.90
CA GLY A 9 9.02 18.32 17.20
C GLY A 9 9.94 19.30 17.94
N SER A 10 9.33 20.22 18.69
CA SER A 10 10.01 21.37 19.32
C SER A 10 11.21 20.97 20.18
N ARG A 11 11.08 19.91 20.99
CA ARG A 11 12.15 19.46 21.90
C ARG A 11 13.38 18.92 21.17
N VAL A 12 13.19 18.23 20.05
CA VAL A 12 14.32 17.73 19.24
C VAL A 12 14.98 18.88 18.50
N PHE A 13 14.16 19.80 17.98
CA PHE A 13 14.64 21.00 17.29
C PHE A 13 15.55 21.86 18.17
N GLU A 14 15.12 22.18 19.40
CA GLU A 14 15.93 22.96 20.35
C GLU A 14 17.27 22.30 20.68
N ARG A 15 17.29 20.97 20.80
CA ARG A 15 18.54 20.22 20.99
C ARG A 15 19.43 20.29 19.75
N GLY A 16 18.83 20.27 18.56
CA GLY A 16 19.54 20.44 17.30
C GLY A 16 20.17 21.81 17.14
N GLU A 17 19.42 22.88 17.48
CA GLU A 17 19.92 24.26 17.53
C GLU A 17 21.12 24.38 18.46
N ARG A 18 21.09 23.70 19.61
CA ARG A 18 22.23 23.66 20.52
C ARG A 18 23.44 22.96 19.89
N TYR A 19 23.24 21.83 19.22
CA TYR A 19 24.33 21.11 18.55
C TYR A 19 24.97 21.92 17.44
N TYR A 20 24.18 22.62 16.63
CA TYR A 20 24.68 23.52 15.61
C TYR A 20 25.49 24.67 16.23
N ARG A 21 24.94 25.38 17.23
CA ARG A 21 25.63 26.47 17.94
C ARG A 21 26.94 26.05 18.62
N GLU A 22 27.03 24.79 19.05
CA GLU A 22 28.25 24.21 19.65
C GLU A 22 29.27 23.74 18.59
N GLY A 23 29.08 24.06 17.30
CA GLY A 23 30.02 23.71 16.24
C GLY A 23 30.19 22.21 16.05
N ARG A 24 29.10 21.44 16.22
CA ARG A 24 29.16 19.97 16.15
C ARG A 24 29.00 19.42 14.73
N VAL A 25 28.66 20.24 13.75
CA VAL A 25 28.64 19.83 12.34
C VAL A 25 30.08 19.90 11.83
N LEU A 26 30.67 18.75 11.52
CA LEU A 26 32.07 18.62 11.12
C LEU A 26 32.25 18.81 9.61
N SER A 27 31.27 18.34 8.83
CA SER A 27 31.20 18.54 7.39
C SER A 27 29.76 18.43 6.93
N ALA A 28 29.44 19.12 5.84
CA ALA A 28 28.16 19.06 5.16
C ALA A 28 28.39 19.24 3.65
N VAL A 29 27.83 18.35 2.85
CA VAL A 29 27.91 18.36 1.38
C VAL A 29 26.51 18.17 0.83
N LYS A 30 26.07 19.05 -0.06
CA LYS A 30 24.79 18.89 -0.78
C LYS A 30 25.06 18.23 -2.13
N ILE A 31 24.32 17.17 -2.44
CA ILE A 31 24.31 16.53 -3.76
C ILE A 31 22.84 16.31 -4.14
N GLY A 32 22.43 16.87 -5.28
CA GLY A 32 21.03 16.99 -5.66
C GLY A 32 20.21 17.64 -4.55
N ASP A 33 19.15 16.95 -4.12
CA ASP A 33 18.26 17.40 -3.04
C ASP A 33 18.55 16.71 -1.70
N VAL A 34 19.74 16.13 -1.52
CA VAL A 34 20.14 15.49 -0.27
C VAL A 34 21.39 16.16 0.29
N LEU A 35 21.33 16.47 1.59
CA LEU A 35 22.46 16.96 2.35
C LEU A 35 23.08 15.81 3.16
N TYR A 36 24.36 15.53 2.89
CA TYR A 36 25.17 14.55 3.60
C TYR A 36 26.06 15.27 4.61
N ALA A 37 25.91 14.96 5.89
CA ALA A 37 26.67 15.62 6.95
C ALA A 37 27.30 14.64 7.95
N ARG A 38 28.42 15.06 8.55
CA ARG A 38 29.00 14.39 9.73
C ARG A 38 28.80 15.26 10.95
N VAL A 39 28.08 14.75 11.94
CA VAL A 39 27.74 15.51 13.16
C VAL A 39 28.29 14.80 14.39
N ARG A 40 29.06 15.51 15.20
CA ARG A 40 29.65 15.03 16.45
C ARG A 40 28.58 14.95 17.54
N GLY A 41 28.34 13.75 18.07
CA GLY A 41 27.59 13.48 19.28
C GLY A 41 28.47 12.76 20.30
N SER A 42 27.99 11.64 20.85
CA SER A 42 28.83 10.68 21.60
C SER A 42 29.86 9.98 20.71
N LYS A 43 29.55 9.89 19.41
CA LYS A 43 30.43 9.50 18.31
C LYS A 43 30.16 10.44 17.14
N THR A 44 30.94 10.36 16.07
CA THR A 44 30.60 11.04 14.82
C THR A 44 29.52 10.25 14.09
N TYR A 45 28.38 10.87 13.85
CA TYR A 45 27.26 10.27 13.14
C TYR A 45 27.16 10.81 11.71
N ARG A 46 26.78 9.94 10.78
CA ARG A 46 26.42 10.34 9.41
C ARG A 46 24.95 10.72 9.40
N VAL A 47 24.64 11.80 8.71
CA VAL A 47 23.30 12.33 8.54
C VAL A 47 23.04 12.46 7.04
N GLU A 48 21.91 11.96 6.59
CA GLU A 48 21.32 12.22 5.29
C GLU A 48 20.05 13.02 5.53
N PHE A 49 19.98 14.23 4.98
CA PHE A 49 18.83 15.12 5.12
C PHE A 49 18.23 15.37 3.74
N ASP A 50 16.99 14.95 3.54
CA ASP A 50 16.24 15.14 2.31
C ASP A 50 15.60 16.54 2.32
N LEU A 51 15.99 17.38 1.37
CA LEU A 51 15.56 18.77 1.27
C LEU A 51 14.17 18.93 0.65
N ARG A 52 13.62 17.89 -0.01
CA ARG A 52 12.27 17.93 -0.60
C ARG A 52 11.20 17.66 0.44
N ASN A 53 11.39 16.61 1.25
CA ASN A 53 10.42 16.20 2.26
C ASN A 53 10.79 16.64 3.69
N MET A 54 11.94 17.30 3.85
CA MET A 54 12.41 17.86 5.10
C MET A 54 12.58 16.82 6.23
N ASN A 55 12.88 15.56 5.88
CA ASN A 55 13.23 14.49 6.82
C ASN A 55 14.73 14.21 6.85
N SER A 56 15.17 13.49 7.89
CA SER A 56 16.54 13.01 7.98
C SER A 56 16.64 11.56 8.45
N PHE A 57 17.66 10.89 7.94
CA PHE A 57 18.20 9.65 8.49
C PHE A 57 19.55 9.93 9.14
N CYS A 58 19.82 9.26 10.25
CA CYS A 58 21.07 9.40 10.98
C CYS A 58 21.51 8.07 11.57
N THR A 59 22.82 7.77 11.50
CA THR A 59 23.41 6.56 12.07
C THR A 59 23.47 6.54 13.61
N CYS A 60 22.80 7.48 14.28
CA CYS A 60 22.70 7.48 15.74
C CYS A 60 21.58 6.54 16.22
N PRO A 61 21.57 6.13 17.51
CA PRO A 61 20.55 5.22 18.04
C PRO A 61 19.10 5.73 17.92
N TYR A 62 18.90 7.02 17.65
CA TYR A 62 17.57 7.59 17.39
C TYR A 62 17.09 7.36 15.95
N GLY A 63 18.00 7.12 15.00
CA GLY A 63 17.65 6.84 13.60
C GLY A 63 17.17 8.06 12.84
N ARG A 64 15.85 8.29 12.78
CA ARG A 64 15.24 9.33 11.94
C ARG A 64 14.91 10.60 12.70
N ASN A 65 14.93 11.73 12.01
CA ASN A 65 14.50 13.04 12.53
C ASN A 65 15.06 13.37 13.92
N CYS A 66 16.36 13.09 14.10
CA CYS A 66 17.05 13.33 15.36
C CYS A 66 17.65 14.75 15.40
N LYS A 67 18.15 15.14 16.57
CA LYS A 67 18.85 16.43 16.77
C LYS A 67 20.04 16.66 15.81
N HIS A 68 20.70 15.61 15.33
CA HIS A 68 21.80 15.74 14.37
C HIS A 68 21.28 16.16 12.99
N GLY A 69 20.11 15.67 12.57
CA GLY A 69 19.43 16.11 11.35
C GLY A 69 19.10 17.59 11.37
N VAL A 70 18.56 18.07 12.50
CA VAL A 70 18.32 19.52 12.69
C VAL A 70 19.62 20.30 12.62
N ALA A 71 20.69 19.85 13.27
CA ALA A 71 21.97 20.55 13.24
C ALA A 71 22.55 20.63 11.81
N ALA A 72 22.47 19.54 11.03
CA ALA A 72 22.88 19.52 9.63
C ALA A 72 22.04 20.47 8.77
N PHE A 73 20.72 20.46 8.93
CA PHE A 73 19.82 21.39 8.23
C PHE A 73 20.11 22.85 8.55
N LEU A 74 20.45 23.17 9.80
CA LEU A 74 20.82 24.52 10.20
C LEU A 74 22.14 24.96 9.56
N ALA A 75 23.15 24.08 9.52
CA ALA A 75 24.39 24.38 8.80
C ALA A 75 24.12 24.69 7.32
N TYR A 76 23.33 23.85 6.65
CA TYR A 76 22.90 24.09 5.28
C TYR A 76 22.15 25.43 5.11
N SER A 77 21.18 25.70 5.99
CA SER A 77 20.36 26.92 5.93
C SER A 77 21.16 28.21 6.14
N ASN A 78 22.34 28.11 6.78
CA ASN A 78 23.26 29.23 6.98
C ASN A 78 24.38 29.27 5.93
N GLY A 79 24.35 28.40 4.90
CA GLY A 79 25.35 28.35 3.85
C GLY A 79 26.66 27.63 4.23
N GLU A 80 26.68 26.91 5.36
CA GLU A 80 27.85 26.17 5.85
C GLU A 80 27.89 24.75 5.27
N PHE A 81 27.97 24.64 3.94
CA PHE A 81 28.06 23.37 3.22
C PHE A 81 28.89 23.50 1.95
N PHE A 82 29.37 22.37 1.44
CA PHE A 82 29.98 22.28 0.11
C PHE A 82 28.96 21.84 -0.92
N ASP A 83 28.95 22.51 -2.08
CA ASP A 83 28.11 22.12 -3.20
C ASP A 83 28.79 21.01 -4.01
N GLY A 84 28.32 19.78 -3.81
CA GLY A 84 28.82 18.60 -4.50
C GLY A 84 28.41 18.57 -5.98
N ASP A 85 27.25 19.13 -6.33
CA ASP A 85 26.81 19.19 -7.73
C ASP A 85 27.74 20.13 -8.52
N ALA A 86 28.06 21.30 -7.96
CA ALA A 86 29.02 22.22 -8.55
C ALA A 86 30.42 21.61 -8.71
N PHE A 87 30.87 20.84 -7.71
CA PHE A 87 32.14 20.10 -7.81
C PHE A 87 32.10 19.08 -8.95
N LEU A 88 31.05 18.26 -9.04
CA LEU A 88 30.90 17.26 -10.10
C LEU A 88 30.81 17.90 -11.49
N GLU A 89 30.13 19.04 -11.63
CA GLU A 89 30.06 19.78 -12.89
C GLU A 89 31.44 20.27 -13.33
N SER A 90 32.26 20.76 -12.39
CA SER A 90 33.63 21.19 -12.67
C SER A 90 34.54 20.06 -13.17
N LEU A 91 34.20 18.80 -12.89
CA LEU A 91 34.95 17.65 -13.39
C LEU A 91 34.65 17.35 -14.86
N LYS A 92 33.50 17.77 -15.40
CA LYS A 92 33.15 17.50 -16.81
C LYS A 92 34.04 18.25 -17.79
N GLU A 93 34.60 19.38 -17.37
CA GLU A 93 35.52 20.20 -18.17
C GLU A 93 36.98 19.72 -18.06
N LYS A 94 37.26 18.73 -17.20
CA LYS A 94 38.61 18.19 -16.98
C LYS A 94 38.93 17.03 -17.91
N SER A 95 40.21 16.88 -18.23
CA SER A 95 40.67 15.69 -18.95
C SER A 95 40.56 14.44 -18.06
N LYS A 96 40.51 13.27 -18.68
CA LYS A 96 40.50 11.98 -17.97
C LYS A 96 41.72 11.85 -17.05
N GLU A 97 42.88 12.32 -17.48
CA GLU A 97 44.14 12.28 -16.73
C GLU A 97 44.08 13.15 -15.48
N GLU A 98 43.47 14.33 -15.56
CA GLU A 98 43.27 15.20 -14.40
C GLU A 98 42.31 14.57 -13.37
N ILE A 99 41.21 13.97 -13.83
CA ILE A 99 40.25 13.28 -12.95
C ILE A 99 40.94 12.10 -12.26
N LEU A 100 41.75 11.34 -12.98
CA LEU A 100 42.51 10.22 -12.41
C LEU A 100 43.51 10.69 -11.36
N GLU A 101 44.14 11.86 -11.54
CA GLU A 101 45.03 12.43 -10.52
C GLU A 101 44.25 12.88 -9.27
N ILE A 102 43.09 13.51 -9.44
CA ILE A 102 42.22 13.87 -8.31
C ILE A 102 41.79 12.62 -7.54
N LEU A 103 41.36 11.57 -8.23
CA LEU A 103 40.99 10.29 -7.61
C LEU A 103 42.20 9.64 -6.91
N ARG A 104 43.39 9.71 -7.50
CA ARG A 104 44.63 9.21 -6.90
C ARG A 104 44.93 9.92 -5.58
N GLU A 105 44.80 11.24 -5.52
CA GLU A 105 45.03 12.01 -4.28
C GLU A 105 43.96 11.75 -3.21
N ILE A 106 42.69 11.58 -3.62
CA ILE A 106 41.61 11.17 -2.70
C ILE A 106 41.89 9.79 -2.10
N LEU A 107 42.29 8.82 -2.93
CA LEU A 107 42.60 7.45 -2.50
C LEU A 107 43.84 7.39 -1.60
N LYS A 108 44.86 8.21 -1.86
CA LYS A 108 46.03 8.33 -0.97
C LYS A 108 45.62 8.85 0.41
N SER A 109 44.69 9.80 0.44
CA SER A 109 44.22 10.44 1.68
C SER A 109 43.20 9.60 2.43
N ASN A 110 42.50 8.70 1.74
CA ASN A 110 41.39 7.89 2.27
C ASN A 110 41.45 6.47 1.68
N PRO A 111 42.47 5.66 2.00
CA PRO A 111 42.67 4.34 1.39
C PRO A 111 41.53 3.36 1.68
N GLU A 112 40.79 3.56 2.76
CA GLU A 112 39.61 2.77 3.16
C GLU A 112 38.44 2.86 2.17
N ILE A 113 38.41 3.90 1.32
CA ILE A 113 37.38 4.06 0.28
C ILE A 113 37.50 2.96 -0.78
N LEU A 114 38.70 2.47 -1.08
CA LEU A 114 38.90 1.53 -2.19
C LEU A 114 38.22 0.17 -1.93
N PRO A 115 38.33 -0.46 -0.74
CA PRO A 115 37.52 -1.62 -0.40
C PRO A 115 36.00 -1.36 -0.42
N GLU A 116 35.54 -0.16 -0.05
CA GLU A 116 34.12 0.19 -0.11
C GLU A 116 33.60 0.28 -1.55
N ILE A 117 34.41 0.85 -2.47
CA ILE A 117 34.09 0.93 -3.91
C ILE A 117 34.17 -0.46 -4.57
N LYS A 118 35.16 -1.27 -4.20
CA LYS A 118 35.40 -2.60 -4.79
C LYS A 118 34.52 -3.70 -4.23
N ARG A 119 33.69 -3.40 -3.22
CA ARG A 119 32.77 -4.40 -2.67
C ARG A 119 31.71 -4.68 -3.74
N GLU A 120 31.95 -5.71 -4.55
CA GLU A 120 30.90 -6.35 -5.34
C GLU A 120 29.82 -6.75 -4.33
N VAL A 121 28.71 -6.01 -4.36
CA VAL A 121 27.57 -6.37 -3.54
C VAL A 121 26.89 -7.50 -4.29
N ASP A 122 27.00 -8.71 -3.73
CA ASP A 122 26.25 -9.85 -4.21
C ASP A 122 24.76 -9.62 -3.95
N LEU A 123 24.08 -9.07 -4.95
CA LEU A 123 22.65 -8.79 -4.90
C LEU A 123 21.83 -10.06 -4.69
N PHE A 124 22.31 -11.22 -5.16
CA PHE A 124 21.60 -12.49 -5.07
C PHE A 124 21.52 -12.99 -3.62
N SER A 125 22.57 -12.73 -2.82
CA SER A 125 22.60 -13.13 -1.40
C SER A 125 21.46 -12.55 -0.56
N TYR A 126 20.87 -11.42 -0.95
CA TYR A 126 19.70 -10.83 -0.28
C TYR A 126 18.42 -11.68 -0.43
N PHE A 127 18.40 -12.59 -1.42
CA PHE A 127 17.24 -13.41 -1.77
C PHE A 127 17.43 -14.90 -1.38
N GLU A 128 18.54 -15.27 -0.74
CA GLU A 128 18.80 -16.65 -0.26
C GLU A 128 18.03 -17.02 1.02
N GLY A 129 17.27 -16.08 1.58
CA GLY A 129 16.41 -16.26 2.75
C GLY A 129 15.36 -15.15 2.81
N TYR A 130 14.69 -14.96 3.95
CA TYR A 130 13.67 -13.92 4.07
C TYR A 130 14.22 -12.53 3.76
N LEU A 131 13.70 -11.87 2.73
CA LEU A 131 14.09 -10.52 2.35
C LEU A 131 13.31 -9.53 3.21
N SER A 132 13.96 -8.90 4.19
CA SER A 132 13.31 -7.86 4.98
C SER A 132 13.04 -6.59 4.16
N TYR A 133 12.09 -5.75 4.60
CA TYR A 133 11.88 -4.42 4.00
C TYR A 133 13.15 -3.55 4.00
N GLU A 134 13.92 -3.57 5.10
CA GLU A 134 15.14 -2.80 5.23
C GLU A 134 16.21 -3.25 4.22
N ASP A 135 16.31 -4.56 4.01
CA ASP A 135 17.17 -5.16 2.99
C ASP A 135 16.67 -4.84 1.58
N ALA A 136 15.36 -4.90 1.33
CA ALA A 136 14.77 -4.50 0.05
C ALA A 136 15.06 -3.02 -0.28
N VAL A 137 15.05 -2.13 0.71
CA VAL A 137 15.46 -0.72 0.54
C VAL A 137 16.92 -0.60 0.14
N GLU A 138 17.81 -1.41 0.71
CA GLU A 138 19.22 -1.42 0.34
C GLU A 138 19.44 -1.98 -1.06
N VAL A 139 18.79 -3.10 -1.41
CA VAL A 139 18.78 -3.65 -2.77
C VAL A 139 18.31 -2.60 -3.78
N GLY A 140 17.19 -1.93 -3.51
CA GLY A 140 16.68 -0.84 -4.35
C GLY A 140 17.65 0.34 -4.50
N ARG A 141 18.43 0.67 -3.46
CA ARG A 141 19.50 1.68 -3.54
C ARG A 141 20.64 1.22 -4.44
N ILE A 142 21.08 -0.03 -4.31
CA ILE A 142 22.18 -0.60 -5.11
C ILE A 142 21.78 -0.61 -6.59
N ILE A 143 20.57 -1.07 -6.93
CA ILE A 143 20.07 -1.05 -8.32
C ILE A 143 20.10 0.37 -8.89
N LYS A 144 19.63 1.36 -8.12
CA LYS A 144 19.62 2.79 -8.52
C LYS A 144 21.03 3.39 -8.65
N SER A 145 22.02 2.85 -7.93
CA SER A 145 23.41 3.29 -8.05
C SER A 145 24.05 2.86 -9.38
N GLY A 146 23.43 1.91 -10.08
CA GLY A 146 23.78 1.49 -11.42
C GLY A 146 24.22 0.03 -11.47
N ILE A 147 23.33 -0.84 -11.94
CA ILE A 147 23.65 -2.20 -12.37
C ILE A 147 23.58 -2.29 -13.91
N SER A 148 24.20 -3.30 -14.50
CA SER A 148 24.02 -3.52 -15.94
C SER A 148 22.62 -4.03 -16.26
N LYS A 149 22.20 -3.90 -17.52
CA LYS A 149 20.92 -4.44 -17.98
C LYS A 149 20.89 -5.97 -17.90
N ASP A 150 22.02 -6.64 -18.16
CA ASP A 150 22.11 -8.09 -18.05
C ASP A 150 22.01 -8.55 -16.60
N ASP A 151 22.67 -7.86 -15.66
CA ASP A 151 22.52 -8.15 -14.22
C ASP A 151 21.07 -7.96 -13.76
N ALA A 152 20.37 -6.95 -14.30
CA ALA A 152 18.95 -6.72 -13.99
C ALA A 152 18.07 -7.88 -14.47
N TRP A 153 18.32 -8.41 -15.67
CA TRP A 153 17.62 -9.58 -16.20
C TRP A 153 17.92 -10.83 -15.37
N GLU A 154 19.19 -11.10 -15.08
CA GLU A 154 19.60 -12.23 -14.25
C GLU A 154 18.95 -12.18 -12.86
N LEU A 155 18.85 -10.99 -12.26
CA LEU A 155 18.21 -10.81 -10.98
C LEU A 155 16.69 -11.06 -11.04
N ILE A 156 16.00 -10.62 -12.09
CA ILE A 156 14.56 -10.92 -12.26
C ILE A 156 14.34 -12.43 -12.39
N GLU A 157 15.15 -13.11 -13.21
CA GLU A 157 15.05 -14.56 -13.36
C GLU A 157 15.34 -15.30 -12.05
N TYR A 158 16.27 -14.78 -11.25
CA TYR A 158 16.55 -15.33 -9.92
C TYR A 158 15.37 -15.10 -8.97
N ILE A 159 14.81 -13.88 -8.95
CA ILE A 159 13.64 -13.53 -8.13
C ILE A 159 12.46 -14.45 -8.46
N CYS A 160 12.15 -14.68 -9.74
CA CYS A 160 11.09 -15.59 -10.14
C CYS A 160 11.31 -17.00 -9.61
N ARG A 161 12.55 -17.52 -9.71
CA ARG A 161 12.89 -18.87 -9.24
C ARG A 161 12.84 -19.03 -7.73
N HIS A 162 13.10 -17.97 -6.98
CA HIS A 162 13.23 -18.01 -5.52
C HIS A 162 12.13 -17.22 -4.79
N TYR A 163 11.07 -16.79 -5.50
CA TYR A 163 10.08 -15.83 -4.99
C TYR A 163 9.53 -16.21 -3.61
N TYR A 164 9.04 -17.44 -3.49
CA TYR A 164 8.51 -17.94 -2.23
C TYR A 164 9.61 -18.30 -1.22
N GLY A 165 10.84 -18.52 -1.67
CA GLY A 165 11.99 -18.83 -0.81
C GLY A 165 12.41 -17.64 0.06
N PHE A 166 12.31 -16.42 -0.47
CA PHE A 166 12.56 -15.20 0.31
C PHE A 166 11.32 -14.60 0.97
N GLY A 167 10.19 -15.30 0.91
CA GLY A 167 8.90 -14.85 1.49
C GLY A 167 8.10 -13.90 0.59
N GLY A 168 8.51 -13.71 -0.66
CA GLY A 168 7.93 -12.70 -1.54
C GLY A 168 8.18 -11.28 -1.03
N PHE A 169 7.52 -10.30 -1.62
CA PHE A 169 7.65 -8.90 -1.21
C PHE A 169 6.55 -8.46 -0.23
N TYR A 170 6.35 -9.21 0.85
CA TYR A 170 5.30 -8.96 1.84
C TYR A 170 5.85 -8.96 3.28
N ASP A 171 5.45 -7.95 4.06
CA ASP A 171 5.85 -7.80 5.45
C ASP A 171 4.71 -8.25 6.37
N ASP A 172 4.85 -9.45 6.93
CA ASP A 172 3.85 -10.03 7.85
C ASP A 172 3.60 -9.18 9.10
N TYR A 173 4.59 -8.41 9.56
CA TYR A 173 4.48 -7.62 10.79
C TYR A 173 3.74 -6.30 10.56
N ARG A 174 3.90 -5.72 9.38
CA ARG A 174 3.32 -4.42 9.01
C ARG A 174 2.14 -4.52 8.05
N ASP A 175 1.85 -5.73 7.56
CA ASP A 175 0.74 -6.07 6.66
C ASP A 175 0.70 -5.21 5.38
N PHE A 176 1.84 -5.16 4.68
CA PHE A 176 1.92 -4.45 3.38
C PHE A 176 2.96 -5.06 2.44
N TYR A 177 2.77 -4.81 1.15
CA TYR A 177 3.67 -5.23 0.08
C TYR A 177 4.71 -4.15 -0.24
N TYR A 178 5.95 -4.55 -0.53
CA TYR A 178 7.08 -3.64 -0.81
C TYR A 178 7.87 -4.01 -2.09
N GLY A 179 7.25 -4.76 -2.99
CA GLY A 179 7.92 -5.23 -4.22
C GLY A 179 8.33 -4.09 -5.15
N ASP A 180 7.62 -2.96 -5.09
CA ASP A 180 7.94 -1.75 -5.84
C ASP A 180 9.31 -1.15 -5.49
N ILE A 181 9.83 -1.38 -4.29
CA ILE A 181 11.15 -0.88 -3.87
C ILE A 181 12.27 -1.52 -4.70
N VAL A 182 12.09 -2.78 -5.11
CA VAL A 182 13.08 -3.59 -5.84
C VAL A 182 12.73 -3.71 -7.31
N LEU A 183 11.50 -4.12 -7.63
CA LEU A 183 11.09 -4.41 -9.00
C LEU A 183 11.03 -3.15 -9.86
N LYS A 184 10.49 -2.04 -9.35
CA LYS A 184 10.39 -0.80 -10.13
C LYS A 184 11.76 -0.33 -10.65
N PRO A 185 12.80 -0.13 -9.83
CA PRO A 185 14.10 0.28 -10.36
C PRO A 185 14.74 -0.78 -11.26
N LEU A 186 14.48 -2.08 -11.06
CA LEU A 186 14.96 -3.13 -11.98
C LEU A 186 14.36 -2.97 -13.37
N PHE A 187 13.04 -2.84 -13.45
CA PHE A 187 12.36 -2.65 -14.73
C PHE A 187 12.69 -1.30 -15.37
N GLU A 188 12.96 -0.25 -14.60
CA GLU A 188 13.49 1.03 -15.13
C GLU A 188 14.86 0.86 -15.80
N VAL A 189 15.75 0.02 -15.25
CA VAL A 189 17.05 -0.30 -15.87
C VAL A 189 16.86 -1.05 -17.19
N ILE A 190 15.94 -2.02 -17.23
CA ILE A 190 15.66 -2.83 -18.43
C ILE A 190 14.98 -2.02 -19.52
N GLU A 191 13.99 -1.20 -19.16
CA GLU A 191 13.22 -0.36 -20.08
C GLU A 191 14.09 0.71 -20.76
N LYS A 192 15.18 1.14 -20.10
CA LYS A 192 16.14 2.08 -20.69
C LYS A 192 16.77 1.50 -21.95
N ASN A 193 16.55 2.16 -23.08
CA ASN A 193 17.01 1.71 -24.41
C ASN A 193 16.58 0.26 -24.70
N ILE A 194 15.30 -0.05 -24.48
CA ILE A 194 14.72 -1.37 -24.71
C ILE A 194 14.98 -1.86 -26.14
N SER A 195 15.44 -3.11 -26.27
CA SER A 195 15.84 -3.72 -27.53
C SER A 195 14.89 -4.85 -27.96
N LYS A 196 15.04 -5.35 -29.19
CA LYS A 196 14.32 -6.54 -29.65
C LYS A 196 14.64 -7.79 -28.84
N GLU A 197 15.84 -7.88 -28.27
CA GLU A 197 16.21 -9.01 -27.42
C GLU A 197 15.52 -8.92 -26.07
N ASP A 198 15.42 -7.72 -25.50
CA ASP A 198 14.63 -7.47 -24.28
C ASP A 198 13.17 -7.84 -24.49
N PHE A 199 12.59 -7.47 -25.65
CA PHE A 199 11.22 -7.85 -26.00
C PHE A 199 11.01 -9.37 -25.95
N LYS A 200 11.93 -10.17 -26.51
CA LYS A 200 11.85 -11.63 -26.43
C LYS A 200 11.95 -12.13 -24.99
N ARG A 201 12.88 -11.60 -24.19
CA ARG A 201 13.03 -11.96 -22.77
C ARG A 201 11.76 -11.68 -21.97
N PHE A 202 11.07 -10.56 -22.22
CA PHE A 202 9.76 -10.28 -21.63
C PHE A 202 8.71 -11.33 -22.05
N LEU A 203 8.65 -11.71 -23.33
CA LEU A 203 7.71 -12.73 -23.79
C LEU A 203 8.00 -14.11 -23.17
N GLU A 204 9.26 -14.44 -22.93
CA GLU A 204 9.65 -15.68 -22.25
C GLU A 204 9.31 -15.65 -20.76
N LEU A 205 9.58 -14.53 -20.09
CA LEU A 205 9.22 -14.29 -18.69
C LEU A 205 7.71 -14.44 -18.46
N LEU A 206 6.89 -13.81 -19.29
CA LEU A 206 5.43 -13.83 -19.16
C LEU A 206 4.79 -15.16 -19.60
N LYS A 207 5.56 -16.07 -20.19
CA LYS A 207 5.13 -17.45 -20.50
C LYS A 207 5.40 -18.44 -19.37
N LEU A 208 6.16 -18.04 -18.35
CA LEU A 208 6.40 -18.92 -17.19
C LEU A 208 5.07 -19.22 -16.50
N LEU A 209 4.85 -20.50 -16.19
CA LEU A 209 3.62 -20.96 -15.54
C LEU A 209 3.38 -20.29 -14.18
N ASP A 210 4.46 -20.07 -13.43
CA ASP A 210 4.43 -19.56 -12.07
C ASP A 210 5.23 -18.24 -11.94
N VAL A 211 5.03 -17.31 -12.88
CA VAL A 211 5.57 -15.96 -12.72
C VAL A 211 4.85 -15.25 -11.56
N PRO A 212 5.56 -14.70 -10.57
CA PRO A 212 4.93 -13.98 -9.46
C PRO A 212 4.12 -12.78 -9.95
N ASP A 213 2.92 -12.57 -9.40
CA ASP A 213 2.00 -11.49 -9.82
C ASP A 213 2.67 -10.10 -9.84
N ASP A 214 3.50 -9.81 -8.84
CA ASP A 214 4.26 -8.57 -8.77
C ASP A 214 5.20 -8.40 -9.97
N VAL A 215 5.90 -9.47 -10.36
CA VAL A 215 6.83 -9.46 -11.50
C VAL A 215 6.05 -9.39 -12.81
N TYR A 216 4.99 -10.19 -12.95
CA TYR A 216 4.11 -10.19 -14.12
C TYR A 216 3.60 -8.78 -14.41
N ARG A 217 3.08 -8.10 -13.38
CA ARG A 217 2.52 -6.76 -13.50
C ARG A 217 3.52 -5.76 -14.08
N TYR A 218 4.73 -5.68 -13.51
CA TYR A 218 5.74 -4.74 -14.03
C TYR A 218 6.20 -5.12 -15.44
N ALA A 219 6.43 -6.41 -15.70
CA ALA A 219 6.85 -6.88 -17.02
C ALA A 219 5.80 -6.57 -18.10
N TYR A 220 4.53 -6.83 -17.81
CA TYR A 220 3.40 -6.54 -18.68
C TYR A 220 3.23 -5.03 -18.92
N GLU A 221 3.33 -4.21 -17.88
CA GLU A 221 3.26 -2.75 -17.99
C GLU A 221 4.37 -2.17 -18.88
N VAL A 222 5.61 -2.65 -18.75
CA VAL A 222 6.73 -2.20 -19.59
C VAL A 222 6.48 -2.58 -21.05
N LEU A 223 6.05 -3.82 -21.33
CA LEU A 223 5.70 -4.23 -22.68
C LEU A 223 4.61 -3.36 -23.29
N LEU A 224 3.51 -3.13 -22.57
CA LEU A 224 2.40 -2.30 -23.04
C LEU A 224 2.84 -0.85 -23.32
N ARG A 225 3.64 -0.24 -22.44
CA ARG A 225 4.14 1.12 -22.67
C ARG A 225 5.01 1.24 -23.93
N ASN A 226 5.77 0.19 -24.24
CA ASN A 226 6.74 0.18 -25.34
C ASN A 226 6.24 -0.57 -26.59
N ALA A 227 4.97 -0.99 -26.63
CA ALA A 227 4.43 -1.85 -27.69
C ALA A 227 4.66 -1.29 -29.11
N GLU A 228 4.57 0.03 -29.31
CA GLU A 228 4.77 0.65 -30.63
C GLU A 228 6.19 0.44 -31.18
N LEU A 229 7.21 0.31 -30.32
CA LEU A 229 8.58 0.01 -30.74
C LEU A 229 8.71 -1.39 -31.36
N PHE A 230 7.79 -2.29 -31.01
CA PHE A 230 7.78 -3.70 -31.42
C PHE A 230 6.58 -4.03 -32.30
N LYS A 231 6.01 -3.04 -32.98
CA LYS A 231 4.80 -3.18 -33.81
C LYS A 231 4.88 -4.36 -34.78
N GLU A 232 5.95 -4.43 -35.56
CA GLU A 232 6.16 -5.52 -36.53
C GLU A 232 6.32 -6.88 -35.85
N ASP A 233 7.00 -6.93 -34.71
CA ASP A 233 7.20 -8.16 -33.96
C ASP A 233 5.87 -8.67 -33.37
N ILE A 234 5.01 -7.77 -32.86
CA ILE A 234 3.66 -8.09 -32.34
C ILE A 234 2.72 -8.57 -33.45
N LEU A 235 2.73 -7.89 -34.60
CA LEU A 235 1.91 -8.25 -35.76
C LEU A 235 2.23 -9.69 -36.24
N ASN A 236 3.51 -10.05 -36.25
CA ASN A 236 3.99 -11.35 -36.75
C ASN A 236 4.05 -12.46 -35.68
N ALA A 237 3.77 -12.17 -34.40
CA ALA A 237 3.88 -13.14 -33.31
C ALA A 237 2.65 -14.07 -33.20
N GLU A 238 2.46 -14.97 -34.17
CA GLU A 238 1.31 -15.89 -34.21
C GLU A 238 1.24 -16.87 -33.03
N ASN A 239 2.39 -17.24 -32.46
CA ASN A 239 2.49 -18.17 -31.33
C ASN A 239 2.36 -17.49 -29.95
N MET A 240 2.10 -16.18 -29.91
CA MET A 240 1.86 -15.47 -28.65
C MET A 240 0.45 -15.81 -28.14
N SER A 241 0.31 -15.97 -26.82
CA SER A 241 -0.99 -16.23 -26.20
C SER A 241 -1.97 -15.09 -26.47
N VAL A 242 -3.27 -15.39 -26.47
CA VAL A 242 -4.32 -14.41 -26.79
C VAL A 242 -4.33 -13.30 -25.73
N GLU A 243 -4.13 -13.69 -24.48
CA GLU A 243 -4.08 -12.84 -23.29
C GLU A 243 -2.99 -11.78 -23.37
N LEU A 244 -1.83 -12.13 -23.96
CA LEU A 244 -0.73 -11.18 -24.12
C LEU A 244 -0.82 -10.41 -25.44
N ARG A 245 -1.22 -11.08 -26.53
CA ARG A 245 -1.21 -10.49 -27.88
C ARG A 245 -2.34 -9.50 -28.10
N ALA A 246 -3.54 -9.76 -27.59
CA ALA A 246 -4.69 -8.89 -27.86
C ALA A 246 -4.51 -7.47 -27.26
N PRO A 247 -4.10 -7.30 -25.98
CA PRO A 247 -3.82 -5.98 -25.44
C PRO A 247 -2.68 -5.24 -26.17
N LEU A 248 -1.63 -5.97 -26.57
CA LEU A 248 -0.53 -5.40 -27.36
C LEU A 248 -0.98 -4.94 -28.75
N LEU A 249 -1.81 -5.72 -29.45
CA LEU A 249 -2.42 -5.34 -30.73
C LEU A 249 -3.27 -4.07 -30.58
N ALA A 250 -4.13 -4.02 -29.56
CA ALA A 250 -4.94 -2.84 -29.28
C ALA A 250 -4.05 -1.60 -29.04
N LYS A 251 -2.95 -1.77 -28.31
CA LYS A 251 -2.02 -0.69 -27.97
C LYS A 251 -1.30 -0.09 -29.19
N ILE A 252 -1.01 -0.89 -30.21
CA ILE A 252 -0.39 -0.43 -31.48
C ILE A 252 -1.41 0.06 -32.53
N GLY A 253 -2.67 0.23 -32.11
CA GLY A 253 -3.77 0.74 -32.96
C GLY A 253 -4.48 -0.32 -33.79
N GLU A 254 -4.27 -1.61 -33.53
CA GLU A 254 -4.87 -2.74 -34.26
C GLU A 254 -6.06 -3.32 -33.48
N LYS A 255 -6.99 -2.46 -33.07
CA LYS A 255 -8.12 -2.79 -32.18
C LYS A 255 -9.01 -3.89 -32.77
N GLU A 256 -9.33 -3.80 -34.05
CA GLU A 256 -10.18 -4.79 -34.74
C GLU A 256 -9.52 -6.17 -34.82
N LYS A 257 -8.18 -6.22 -34.98
CA LYS A 257 -7.43 -7.49 -34.95
C LYS A 257 -7.42 -8.08 -33.55
N ALA A 258 -7.23 -7.24 -32.52
CA ALA A 258 -7.27 -7.67 -31.13
C ALA A 258 -8.64 -8.27 -30.76
N GLU A 259 -9.72 -7.59 -31.14
CA GLU A 259 -11.09 -8.08 -30.94
C GLU A 259 -11.33 -9.41 -31.66
N ALA A 260 -10.99 -9.49 -32.94
CA ALA A 260 -11.13 -10.72 -33.71
C ALA A 260 -10.35 -11.88 -33.09
N LEU A 261 -9.14 -11.61 -32.57
CA LEU A 261 -8.34 -12.60 -31.88
C LEU A 261 -9.03 -13.11 -30.61
N ILE A 262 -9.57 -12.22 -29.78
CA ILE A 262 -10.28 -12.59 -28.55
C ILE A 262 -11.55 -13.37 -28.88
N LEU A 263 -12.38 -12.88 -29.78
CA LEU A 263 -13.68 -13.48 -30.08
C LEU A 263 -13.56 -14.88 -30.68
N ASN A 264 -12.56 -15.10 -31.53
CA ASN A 264 -12.33 -16.39 -32.20
C ASN A 264 -11.49 -17.38 -31.36
N SER A 265 -11.00 -16.98 -30.20
CA SER A 265 -10.23 -17.85 -29.30
C SER A 265 -11.12 -18.89 -28.59
N SER A 266 -10.47 -19.89 -28.00
CA SER A 266 -11.08 -20.91 -27.13
C SER A 266 -11.34 -20.44 -25.70
N LEU A 267 -11.08 -19.17 -25.39
CA LEU A 267 -11.32 -18.59 -24.06
C LEU A 267 -12.79 -18.70 -23.64
N SER A 268 -13.02 -18.84 -22.35
CA SER A 268 -14.36 -18.79 -21.76
C SER A 268 -15.01 -17.41 -21.99
N PRO A 269 -16.35 -17.31 -21.94
CA PRO A 269 -17.04 -16.02 -22.04
C PRO A 269 -16.50 -14.97 -21.06
N ARG A 270 -16.23 -15.37 -19.82
CA ARG A 270 -15.65 -14.51 -18.78
C ARG A 270 -14.27 -13.98 -19.16
N GLU A 271 -13.36 -14.87 -19.60
CA GLU A 271 -12.00 -14.48 -20.01
C GLU A 271 -12.03 -13.54 -21.23
N LYS A 272 -12.96 -13.76 -22.17
CA LYS A 272 -13.17 -12.85 -23.31
C LYS A 272 -13.60 -11.46 -22.85
N VAL A 273 -14.57 -11.37 -21.94
CA VAL A 273 -15.00 -10.08 -21.36
C VAL A 273 -13.83 -9.40 -20.63
N MET A 274 -13.08 -10.13 -19.82
CA MET A 274 -11.89 -9.59 -19.13
C MET A 274 -10.89 -8.95 -20.08
N LEU A 275 -10.49 -9.66 -21.15
CA LEU A 275 -9.54 -9.10 -22.12
C LEU A 275 -10.13 -7.92 -22.90
N LEU A 276 -11.42 -7.97 -23.23
CA LEU A 276 -12.09 -6.88 -23.91
C LEU A 276 -12.17 -5.63 -23.03
N LEU A 277 -12.21 -5.72 -21.70
CA LEU A 277 -12.17 -4.53 -20.84
C LEU A 277 -10.86 -3.74 -21.02
N GLU A 278 -9.76 -4.39 -21.41
CA GLU A 278 -8.50 -3.72 -21.75
C GLU A 278 -8.43 -3.25 -23.21
N VAL A 279 -9.09 -3.97 -24.12
CA VAL A 279 -9.01 -3.77 -25.58
C VAL A 279 -10.12 -2.88 -26.14
N ASN A 280 -11.37 -3.22 -25.84
CA ASN A 280 -12.59 -2.56 -26.29
C ASN A 280 -13.65 -2.59 -25.17
N PRO A 281 -13.64 -1.61 -24.25
CA PRO A 281 -14.58 -1.55 -23.15
C PRO A 281 -16.05 -1.51 -23.58
N GLU A 282 -16.35 -0.89 -24.74
CA GLU A 282 -17.72 -0.82 -25.25
C GLU A 282 -18.25 -2.22 -25.63
N LEU A 283 -17.45 -3.00 -26.35
CA LEU A 283 -17.80 -4.39 -26.69
C LEU A 283 -17.77 -5.30 -25.46
N ALA A 284 -16.87 -5.05 -24.51
CA ALA A 284 -16.81 -5.76 -23.24
C ALA A 284 -18.11 -5.58 -22.43
N GLU A 285 -18.66 -4.37 -22.42
CA GLU A 285 -19.93 -4.06 -21.76
C GLU A 285 -21.09 -4.82 -22.41
N GLU A 286 -21.21 -4.79 -23.75
CA GLU A 286 -22.25 -5.52 -24.49
C GLU A 286 -22.21 -7.04 -24.19
N LEU A 287 -21.03 -7.65 -24.30
CA LEU A 287 -20.87 -9.08 -24.05
C LEU A 287 -20.97 -9.43 -22.57
N GLY A 288 -20.47 -8.57 -21.69
CA GLY A 288 -20.58 -8.75 -20.25
C GLY A 288 -22.04 -8.80 -19.80
N LEU A 289 -22.89 -7.91 -20.32
CA LEU A 289 -24.33 -7.95 -20.09
C LEU A 289 -24.96 -9.23 -20.65
N LYS A 290 -24.60 -9.60 -21.89
CA LYS A 290 -25.10 -10.83 -22.53
C LYS A 290 -24.76 -12.09 -21.75
N PHE A 291 -23.59 -12.15 -21.12
CA PHE A 291 -23.12 -13.28 -20.32
C PHE A 291 -23.37 -13.12 -18.82
N SER A 292 -24.06 -12.05 -18.38
CA SER A 292 -24.32 -11.74 -16.97
C SER A 292 -23.06 -11.57 -16.10
N GLU A 293 -21.96 -11.10 -16.70
CA GLU A 293 -20.67 -10.82 -16.01
C GLU A 293 -20.69 -9.46 -15.29
N TYR A 294 -21.74 -9.20 -14.51
CA TYR A 294 -21.91 -7.93 -13.78
C TYR A 294 -20.77 -7.63 -12.81
N HIS A 295 -20.17 -8.66 -12.20
CA HIS A 295 -19.06 -8.48 -11.26
C HIS A 295 -17.84 -7.86 -11.94
N LEU A 296 -17.49 -8.34 -13.15
CA LEU A 296 -16.36 -7.80 -13.91
C LEU A 296 -16.63 -6.35 -14.34
N LEU A 297 -17.84 -6.07 -14.82
CA LEU A 297 -18.21 -4.73 -15.28
C LEU A 297 -18.23 -3.73 -14.11
N ILE A 298 -18.83 -4.09 -12.97
CA ILE A 298 -18.88 -3.22 -11.79
C ILE A 298 -17.48 -2.95 -11.24
N GLU A 299 -16.62 -3.97 -11.15
CA GLU A 299 -15.24 -3.77 -10.72
C GLU A 299 -14.49 -2.82 -11.66
N TYR A 300 -14.65 -3.01 -12.98
CA TYR A 300 -14.00 -2.18 -13.99
C TYR A 300 -14.47 -0.73 -13.95
N PHE A 301 -15.77 -0.48 -13.99
CA PHE A 301 -16.32 0.88 -13.97
C PHE A 301 -16.18 1.55 -12.60
N GLY A 302 -16.21 0.77 -11.52
CA GLY A 302 -15.97 1.23 -10.15
C GLY A 302 -14.55 1.77 -9.97
N LYS A 303 -13.52 1.01 -10.40
CA LYS A 303 -12.12 1.47 -10.40
C LYS A 303 -11.90 2.77 -11.19
N ARG A 304 -12.73 2.99 -12.22
CA ARG A 304 -12.70 4.18 -13.09
C ARG A 304 -13.61 5.31 -12.62
N ARG A 305 -14.36 5.12 -11.54
CA ARG A 305 -15.32 6.08 -10.98
C ARG A 305 -16.43 6.47 -11.95
N GLU A 306 -16.80 5.56 -12.83
CA GLU A 306 -17.94 5.72 -13.75
C GLU A 306 -19.24 5.36 -13.01
N TYR A 307 -19.58 6.16 -12.00
CA TYR A 307 -20.58 5.83 -10.97
C TYR A 307 -22.00 5.58 -11.52
N GLU A 308 -22.42 6.34 -12.53
CA GLU A 308 -23.73 6.13 -13.18
C GLU A 308 -23.83 4.71 -13.76
N LYS A 309 -22.79 4.23 -14.45
CA LYS A 309 -22.74 2.87 -14.98
C LYS A 309 -22.76 1.82 -13.87
N VAL A 310 -22.02 2.05 -12.78
CA VAL A 310 -22.01 1.14 -11.62
C VAL A 310 -23.42 0.97 -11.04
N ILE A 311 -24.18 2.06 -10.90
CA ILE A 311 -25.57 2.00 -10.43
C ILE A 311 -26.46 1.23 -11.40
N ASP A 312 -26.37 1.50 -12.69
CA ASP A 312 -27.20 0.84 -13.71
C ASP A 312 -26.90 -0.68 -13.75
N LEU A 313 -25.62 -1.05 -13.74
CA LEU A 313 -25.17 -2.45 -13.71
C LEU A 313 -25.61 -3.16 -12.43
N TYR A 314 -25.45 -2.52 -11.27
CA TYR A 314 -25.90 -3.11 -10.01
C TYR A 314 -27.42 -3.32 -10.00
N THR A 315 -28.17 -2.35 -10.51
CA THR A 315 -29.63 -2.42 -10.62
C THR A 315 -30.07 -3.58 -11.52
N ALA A 316 -29.32 -3.87 -12.59
CA ALA A 316 -29.57 -5.00 -13.48
C ALA A 316 -29.07 -6.37 -12.94
N SER A 317 -28.18 -6.38 -11.95
CA SER A 317 -27.60 -7.61 -11.38
C SER A 317 -28.49 -8.28 -10.32
N ASP A 318 -28.16 -9.53 -9.97
CA ASP A 318 -28.77 -10.28 -8.85
C ASP A 318 -28.06 -10.04 -7.50
N GLY A 319 -27.18 -9.04 -7.42
CA GLY A 319 -26.28 -8.81 -6.28
C GLY A 319 -24.81 -9.12 -6.62
N VAL A 320 -23.88 -8.45 -5.94
CA VAL A 320 -22.44 -8.51 -6.23
C VAL A 320 -21.54 -8.73 -5.01
N GLY A 321 -22.13 -8.97 -3.85
CA GLY A 321 -21.37 -9.46 -2.70
C GLY A 321 -20.33 -8.44 -2.21
N TYR A 322 -19.05 -8.81 -2.27
CA TYR A 322 -17.93 -8.00 -1.79
C TYR A 322 -17.65 -6.76 -2.65
N LEU A 323 -18.22 -6.66 -3.85
CA LEU A 323 -18.07 -5.49 -4.73
C LEU A 323 -19.04 -4.35 -4.39
N THR A 324 -19.86 -4.51 -3.36
CA THR A 324 -20.82 -3.49 -2.90
C THR A 324 -20.17 -2.20 -2.41
N SER A 325 -18.87 -2.19 -2.10
CA SER A 325 -18.12 -0.97 -1.82
C SER A 325 -18.11 -0.02 -3.02
N TYR A 326 -17.92 -0.51 -4.25
CA TYR A 326 -18.02 0.31 -5.46
C TYR A 326 -19.44 0.87 -5.65
N VAL A 327 -20.45 0.09 -5.25
CA VAL A 327 -21.85 0.51 -5.31
C VAL A 327 -22.12 1.61 -4.28
N CYS A 328 -21.60 1.48 -3.05
CA CYS A 328 -21.72 2.50 -2.01
C CYS A 328 -21.03 3.80 -2.44
N GLU A 329 -19.79 3.73 -2.93
CA GLU A 329 -19.07 4.89 -3.48
C GLU A 329 -19.89 5.57 -4.59
N ALA A 330 -20.51 4.78 -5.48
CA ALA A 330 -21.37 5.30 -6.53
C ALA A 330 -22.67 5.94 -6.00
N ILE A 331 -23.29 5.37 -4.96
CA ILE A 331 -24.47 5.93 -4.30
C ILE A 331 -24.15 7.30 -3.71
N GLU A 332 -23.04 7.42 -2.96
CA GLU A 332 -22.63 8.69 -2.37
C GLU A 332 -22.34 9.74 -3.44
N ALA A 333 -21.58 9.38 -4.47
CA ALA A 333 -21.16 10.29 -5.52
C ALA A 333 -22.34 10.79 -6.37
N THR A 334 -23.35 9.95 -6.60
CA THR A 334 -24.54 10.29 -7.41
C THR A 334 -25.69 10.84 -6.57
N GLY A 335 -25.65 10.68 -5.24
CA GLY A 335 -26.76 11.01 -4.34
C GLY A 335 -27.97 10.08 -4.45
N ARG A 336 -27.85 8.94 -5.14
CA ARG A 336 -28.96 8.00 -5.40
C ARG A 336 -29.18 7.01 -4.25
N PHE A 337 -29.39 7.52 -3.03
CA PHE A 337 -29.59 6.69 -1.83
C PHE A 337 -30.76 5.70 -1.93
N GLY A 338 -31.73 5.93 -2.81
CA GLY A 338 -32.82 4.97 -3.08
C GLY A 338 -32.34 3.60 -3.60
N VAL A 339 -31.13 3.52 -4.16
CA VAL A 339 -30.51 2.25 -4.60
C VAL A 339 -30.22 1.33 -3.41
N PHE A 340 -30.13 1.86 -2.18
CA PHE A 340 -29.98 1.04 -0.98
C PHE A 340 -31.15 0.04 -0.80
N GLU A 341 -32.35 0.35 -1.29
CA GLU A 341 -33.47 -0.60 -1.26
C GLU A 341 -33.22 -1.84 -2.11
N GLU A 342 -32.43 -1.72 -3.18
CA GLU A 342 -32.00 -2.86 -3.98
C GLU A 342 -30.94 -3.68 -3.24
N ILE A 343 -30.04 -3.03 -2.48
CA ILE A 343 -29.08 -3.71 -1.58
C ILE A 343 -29.83 -4.58 -0.58
N LEU A 344 -30.87 -4.06 0.07
CA LEU A 344 -31.69 -4.82 1.02
C LEU A 344 -32.37 -6.04 0.39
N LYS A 345 -32.74 -5.98 -0.89
CA LYS A 345 -33.41 -7.07 -1.60
C LYS A 345 -32.46 -8.14 -2.11
N LYS A 346 -31.28 -7.72 -2.59
CA LYS A 346 -30.36 -8.56 -3.37
C LYS A 346 -29.22 -9.12 -2.51
N GLU A 347 -28.78 -8.38 -1.50
CA GLU A 347 -27.64 -8.77 -0.67
C GLU A 347 -28.07 -9.41 0.64
N ASN A 348 -27.16 -10.14 1.27
CA ASN A 348 -27.41 -10.64 2.62
C ASN A 348 -27.32 -9.51 3.66
N ALA A 349 -27.97 -9.71 4.82
CA ALA A 349 -28.07 -8.72 5.88
C ALA A 349 -26.70 -8.19 6.38
N ASN A 350 -25.64 -8.99 6.34
CA ASN A 350 -24.30 -8.55 6.75
C ASN A 350 -23.75 -7.51 5.77
N ILE A 351 -23.88 -7.77 4.48
CA ILE A 351 -23.46 -6.85 3.42
C ILE A 351 -24.29 -5.57 3.49
N ALA A 352 -25.62 -5.69 3.58
CA ALA A 352 -26.49 -4.53 3.69
C ALA A 352 -26.16 -3.66 4.92
N PHE A 353 -25.82 -4.29 6.06
CA PHE A 353 -25.39 -3.59 7.26
C PHE A 353 -24.08 -2.82 7.04
N LEU A 354 -23.07 -3.45 6.43
CA LEU A 354 -21.80 -2.80 6.11
C LEU A 354 -21.99 -1.63 5.13
N CYS A 355 -22.86 -1.79 4.12
CA CYS A 355 -23.22 -0.71 3.21
C CYS A 355 -23.91 0.45 3.95
N ALA A 356 -24.79 0.16 4.91
CA ALA A 356 -25.45 1.19 5.71
C ALA A 356 -24.44 1.97 6.58
N LEU A 357 -23.41 1.30 7.09
CA LEU A 357 -22.30 1.94 7.81
C LEU A 357 -21.49 2.85 6.89
N GLU A 358 -21.09 2.34 5.73
CA GLU A 358 -20.30 3.07 4.74
C GLU A 358 -21.03 4.36 4.30
N LEU A 359 -22.33 4.25 3.99
CA LEU A 359 -23.18 5.35 3.55
C LEU A 359 -23.69 6.25 4.70
N GLY A 360 -23.37 5.95 5.95
CA GLY A 360 -23.84 6.72 7.12
C GLY A 360 -25.37 6.71 7.33
N LEU A 361 -26.07 5.66 6.88
CA LEU A 361 -27.54 5.57 6.91
C LEU A 361 -28.06 5.14 8.28
N LYS A 362 -28.06 6.07 9.24
CA LYS A 362 -28.43 5.85 10.65
C LYS A 362 -29.67 4.98 10.86
N ASP A 363 -30.79 5.31 10.21
CA ASP A 363 -32.05 4.56 10.41
C ASP A 363 -31.94 3.11 9.92
N ARG A 364 -31.22 2.88 8.82
CA ARG A 364 -30.96 1.54 8.28
C ARG A 364 -29.97 0.76 9.13
N ILE A 365 -28.98 1.41 9.72
CA ILE A 365 -28.08 0.79 10.69
C ILE A 365 -28.88 0.29 11.89
N ILE A 366 -29.81 1.11 12.43
CA ILE A 366 -30.68 0.73 13.56
C ILE A 366 -31.54 -0.48 13.19
N GLU A 367 -32.16 -0.47 12.02
CA GLU A 367 -33.02 -1.55 11.52
C GLU A 367 -32.27 -2.88 11.38
N LEU A 368 -31.07 -2.85 10.81
CA LEU A 368 -30.24 -4.03 10.52
C LEU A 368 -29.39 -4.49 11.72
N PHE A 369 -29.29 -3.67 12.77
CA PHE A 369 -28.43 -3.95 13.92
C PHE A 369 -28.68 -5.33 14.57
N PRO A 370 -29.94 -5.79 14.77
CA PRO A 370 -30.19 -7.12 15.33
C PRO A 370 -29.56 -8.26 14.51
N ASP A 371 -29.64 -8.22 13.18
CA ASP A 371 -29.03 -9.22 12.31
C ASP A 371 -27.49 -9.13 12.35
N ALA A 372 -26.95 -7.91 12.41
CA ALA A 372 -25.52 -7.68 12.55
C ALA A 372 -24.96 -8.27 13.85
N VAL A 373 -25.73 -8.24 14.95
CA VAL A 373 -25.34 -8.89 16.21
C VAL A 373 -25.21 -10.40 16.05
N GLU A 374 -26.12 -11.06 15.34
CA GLU A 374 -26.01 -12.50 15.09
C GLU A 374 -24.74 -12.82 14.28
N LYS A 375 -24.41 -11.98 13.28
CA LYS A 375 -23.18 -12.11 12.47
C LYS A 375 -21.90 -11.89 13.29
N TYR A 376 -21.92 -10.91 14.19
CA TYR A 376 -20.85 -10.68 15.14
C TYR A 376 -20.60 -11.91 16.03
N ILE A 377 -21.68 -12.51 16.55
CA ILE A 377 -21.60 -13.70 17.41
C ILE A 377 -21.04 -14.91 16.63
N THR A 378 -21.42 -15.06 15.36
CA THR A 378 -20.87 -16.12 14.48
C THR A 378 -19.46 -15.85 13.97
N GLY A 379 -18.90 -14.66 14.25
CA GLY A 379 -17.51 -14.31 13.93
C GLY A 379 -17.29 -13.74 12.53
N THR A 380 -18.35 -13.36 11.80
CA THR A 380 -18.24 -12.78 10.45
C THR A 380 -18.25 -11.26 10.44
N LEU A 381 -18.42 -10.61 11.60
CA LEU A 381 -18.43 -9.16 11.76
C LEU A 381 -17.47 -8.75 12.89
N SER A 382 -16.72 -7.66 12.68
CA SER A 382 -15.67 -7.22 13.61
C SER A 382 -16.22 -6.38 14.76
N ARG A 383 -15.44 -6.24 15.84
CA ARG A 383 -15.75 -5.29 16.93
C ARG A 383 -15.79 -3.85 16.44
N GLN A 384 -14.92 -3.51 15.49
CA GLN A 384 -14.82 -2.16 14.95
C GLN A 384 -16.11 -1.76 14.25
N ALA A 385 -16.70 -2.64 13.43
CA ALA A 385 -17.98 -2.37 12.77
C ALA A 385 -19.12 -2.10 13.76
N ILE A 386 -19.15 -2.78 14.92
CA ILE A 386 -20.12 -2.50 15.99
C ILE A 386 -19.89 -1.11 16.60
N LEU A 387 -18.64 -0.73 16.86
CA LEU A 387 -18.32 0.59 17.41
C LEU A 387 -18.66 1.71 16.42
N ASP A 388 -18.34 1.53 15.14
CA ASP A 388 -18.64 2.48 14.08
C ASP A 388 -20.16 2.70 13.97
N ALA A 389 -20.94 1.60 14.02
CA ALA A 389 -22.39 1.65 14.05
C ALA A 389 -22.92 2.47 15.23
N LEU A 390 -22.45 2.18 16.44
CA LEU A 390 -22.89 2.88 17.64
C LEU A 390 -22.47 4.35 17.66
N SER A 391 -21.32 4.67 17.07
CA SER A 391 -20.86 6.05 16.89
C SER A 391 -21.78 6.83 15.95
N LEU A 392 -22.22 6.23 14.84
CA LEU A 392 -23.14 6.85 13.88
C LEU A 392 -24.56 7.00 14.46
N ILE A 393 -25.04 6.00 15.19
CA ILE A 393 -26.34 6.03 15.85
C ILE A 393 -26.36 7.10 16.95
N GLY A 394 -25.29 7.20 17.74
CA GLY A 394 -25.19 8.15 18.85
C GLY A 394 -26.28 7.92 19.91
N ASP A 395 -26.94 8.99 20.32
CA ASP A 395 -27.88 8.95 21.45
C ASP A 395 -29.23 8.27 21.11
N ASP A 396 -29.48 7.94 19.85
CA ASP A 396 -30.71 7.24 19.41
C ASP A 396 -30.61 5.71 19.54
N SER A 397 -29.58 5.20 20.21
CA SER A 397 -29.34 3.76 20.35
C SER A 397 -30.32 3.04 21.30
N LYS A 398 -31.31 3.77 21.85
CA LYS A 398 -32.25 3.23 22.83
C LYS A 398 -33.02 2.00 22.32
N SER A 399 -33.45 2.02 21.06
CA SER A 399 -34.18 0.91 20.43
C SER A 399 -33.35 -0.36 20.27
N ILE A 400 -32.02 -0.22 20.16
CA ILE A 400 -31.10 -1.35 19.94
C ILE A 400 -30.40 -1.81 21.21
N ILE A 401 -30.69 -1.24 22.39
CA ILE A 401 -30.09 -1.68 23.67
C ILE A 401 -30.21 -3.20 23.84
N PRO A 402 -31.37 -3.87 23.61
CA PRO A 402 -31.47 -5.32 23.73
C PRO A 402 -30.44 -6.11 22.89
N SER A 403 -30.11 -5.59 21.70
CA SER A 403 -29.08 -6.17 20.84
C SER A 403 -27.67 -5.91 21.36
N ILE A 404 -27.40 -4.72 21.92
CA ILE A 404 -26.14 -4.40 22.60
C ILE A 404 -25.95 -5.33 23.82
N GLU A 405 -27.01 -5.61 24.59
CA GLU A 405 -26.94 -6.54 25.73
C GLU A 405 -26.48 -7.94 25.31
N LYS A 406 -26.99 -8.46 24.18
CA LYS A 406 -26.57 -9.75 23.64
C LYS A 406 -25.06 -9.78 23.38
N ILE A 407 -24.51 -8.72 22.79
CA ILE A 407 -23.06 -8.60 22.54
C ILE A 407 -22.30 -8.58 23.87
N VAL A 408 -22.75 -7.78 24.85
CA VAL A 408 -22.13 -7.71 26.17
C VAL A 408 -22.11 -9.09 26.84
N GLU A 409 -23.23 -9.82 26.85
CA GLU A 409 -23.30 -11.16 27.41
C GLU A 409 -22.35 -12.14 26.71
N PHE A 410 -22.32 -12.12 25.37
CA PHE A 410 -21.44 -12.96 24.57
C PHE A 410 -19.95 -12.69 24.87
N GLU A 411 -19.54 -11.42 24.96
CA GLU A 411 -18.16 -11.03 25.24
C GLU A 411 -17.74 -11.37 26.66
N VAL A 412 -18.62 -11.10 27.62
CA VAL A 412 -18.41 -11.45 29.03
C VAL A 412 -18.18 -12.96 29.20
N ALA A 413 -18.91 -13.79 28.45
CA ALA A 413 -18.77 -15.24 28.50
C ALA A 413 -17.38 -15.75 28.08
N LYS A 414 -16.62 -14.98 27.27
CA LYS A 414 -15.26 -15.33 26.82
C LYS A 414 -14.18 -15.24 27.90
N LYS A 415 -14.49 -14.64 29.06
CA LYS A 415 -13.63 -14.61 30.26
C LYS A 415 -12.18 -14.17 30.05
N ASN A 416 -11.95 -13.21 29.16
CA ASN A 416 -10.63 -12.63 28.93
C ASN A 416 -10.66 -11.11 28.99
N ARG A 417 -9.50 -10.50 29.27
CA ARG A 417 -9.39 -9.06 29.53
C ARG A 417 -9.78 -8.20 28.32
N ASN A 418 -9.50 -8.65 27.10
CA ASN A 418 -9.85 -7.89 25.89
C ASN A 418 -11.36 -7.88 25.65
N ALA A 419 -12.04 -9.01 25.86
CA ALA A 419 -13.49 -9.08 25.81
C ALA A 419 -14.15 -8.20 26.89
N TYR A 420 -13.60 -8.18 28.11
CA TYR A 420 -14.09 -7.31 29.17
C TYR A 420 -13.92 -5.82 28.87
N LYS A 421 -12.82 -5.41 28.23
CA LYS A 421 -12.64 -4.01 27.80
C LYS A 421 -13.73 -3.59 26.83
N PHE A 422 -13.99 -4.40 25.82
CA PHE A 422 -15.02 -4.12 24.82
C PHE A 422 -16.43 -4.13 25.44
N ALA A 423 -16.76 -5.11 26.29
CA ALA A 423 -18.03 -5.13 27.01
C ALA A 423 -18.22 -3.89 27.91
N ALA A 424 -17.16 -3.42 28.58
CA ALA A 424 -17.22 -2.21 29.39
C ALA A 424 -17.47 -0.95 28.56
N GLU A 425 -16.96 -0.87 27.33
CA GLU A 425 -17.22 0.23 26.40
C GLU A 425 -18.69 0.29 26.02
N LEU A 426 -19.29 -0.85 25.66
CA LEU A 426 -20.72 -0.96 25.37
C LEU A 426 -21.60 -0.60 26.57
N LEU A 427 -21.23 -1.08 27.76
CA LEU A 427 -21.94 -0.76 29.00
C LEU A 427 -21.92 0.74 29.33
N LYS A 428 -20.79 1.43 29.08
CA LYS A 428 -20.69 2.89 29.26
C LYS A 428 -21.61 3.62 28.29
N LEU A 429 -21.77 3.11 27.07
CA LEU A 429 -22.71 3.66 26.08
C LEU A 429 -24.16 3.49 26.56
N ILE A 430 -24.54 2.28 27.02
CA ILE A 430 -25.87 2.05 27.61
C ILE A 430 -26.11 3.02 28.78
N LYS A 431 -25.14 3.18 29.69
CA LYS A 431 -25.25 4.11 30.84
C LYS A 431 -25.54 5.54 30.41
N LYS A 432 -24.95 6.00 29.31
CA LYS A 432 -25.16 7.35 28.77
C LYS A 432 -26.57 7.53 28.22
N VAL A 433 -27.12 6.51 27.57
CA VAL A 433 -28.41 6.57 26.85
C VAL A 433 -29.60 6.21 27.75
N ASP A 434 -29.45 5.19 28.61
CA ASP A 434 -30.46 4.77 29.58
C ASP A 434 -29.79 4.23 30.86
N ALA A 435 -29.67 5.10 31.86
CA ALA A 435 -29.03 4.77 33.13
C ALA A 435 -29.76 3.64 33.89
N LYS A 436 -31.08 3.52 33.72
CA LYS A 436 -31.87 2.48 34.38
C LYS A 436 -31.58 1.12 33.77
N GLU A 437 -31.58 1.04 32.44
CA GLU A 437 -31.26 -0.20 31.73
C GLU A 437 -29.82 -0.67 32.03
N TYR A 438 -28.87 0.28 32.13
CA TYR A 438 -27.52 -0.01 32.61
C TYR A 438 -27.51 -0.68 33.99
N GLU A 439 -28.22 -0.11 34.98
CA GLU A 439 -28.25 -0.66 36.32
C GLU A 439 -28.85 -2.08 36.36
N ASP A 440 -29.91 -2.30 35.60
CA ASP A 440 -30.60 -3.59 35.55
C ASP A 440 -29.75 -4.65 34.85
N LEU A 441 -29.07 -4.30 33.76
CA LEU A 441 -28.11 -5.18 33.09
C LEU A 441 -26.90 -5.50 33.98
N VAL A 442 -26.33 -4.51 34.69
CA VAL A 442 -25.22 -4.74 35.63
C VAL A 442 -25.63 -5.70 36.75
N LYS A 443 -26.83 -5.54 37.33
CA LYS A 443 -27.37 -6.47 38.34
C LYS A 443 -27.50 -7.89 37.76
N LYS A 444 -28.03 -8.03 36.55
CA LYS A 444 -28.17 -9.32 35.84
C LYS A 444 -26.80 -9.99 35.60
N LEU A 445 -25.81 -9.23 35.13
CA LEU A 445 -24.45 -9.69 34.89
C LEU A 445 -23.74 -10.12 36.18
N LYS A 446 -23.86 -9.35 37.27
CA LYS A 446 -23.31 -9.72 38.60
C LYS A 446 -23.92 -11.05 39.09
N LYS A 447 -25.23 -11.26 38.90
CA LYS A 447 -25.92 -12.49 39.29
C LYS A 447 -25.48 -13.70 38.46
N LYS A 448 -25.36 -13.54 37.13
CA LYS A 448 -25.01 -14.63 36.19
C LYS A 448 -23.51 -14.97 36.23
N HIS A 449 -22.65 -14.00 36.50
CA HIS A 449 -21.20 -14.13 36.47
C HIS A 449 -20.54 -13.49 37.71
N PRO A 450 -20.61 -14.13 38.89
CA PRO A 450 -20.16 -13.53 40.16
C PRO A 450 -18.64 -13.28 40.26
N ARG A 451 -17.83 -13.82 39.34
CA ARG A 451 -16.36 -13.75 39.36
C ARG A 451 -15.76 -12.86 38.26
N MET A 452 -16.41 -11.74 37.92
CA MET A 452 -15.93 -10.80 36.89
C MET A 452 -15.18 -9.59 37.45
N LYS A 453 -14.34 -9.78 38.47
CA LYS A 453 -13.61 -8.66 39.12
C LYS A 453 -12.98 -7.73 38.09
N ALA A 454 -12.20 -8.27 37.16
CA ALA A 454 -11.52 -7.55 36.08
C ALA A 454 -12.41 -6.62 35.24
N LEU A 455 -13.66 -7.00 34.95
CA LEU A 455 -14.61 -6.14 34.22
C LEU A 455 -15.01 -4.93 35.07
N TRP A 456 -15.31 -5.16 36.35
CA TRP A 456 -15.69 -4.10 37.29
C TRP A 456 -14.54 -3.14 37.56
N GLU A 457 -13.29 -3.63 37.57
CA GLU A 457 -12.11 -2.75 37.66
C GLU A 457 -12.03 -1.80 36.46
N ILE A 458 -12.35 -2.29 35.25
CA ILE A 458 -12.32 -1.50 34.02
C ILE A 458 -13.44 -0.44 34.01
N LEU A 459 -14.60 -0.75 34.57
CA LEU A 459 -15.72 0.18 34.68
C LEU A 459 -15.50 1.24 35.77
N GLY A 460 -14.58 1.00 36.72
CA GLY A 460 -14.33 1.88 37.86
C GLY A 460 -15.37 1.74 38.99
N ASP A 461 -16.30 0.79 38.87
CA ASP A 461 -17.34 0.50 39.86
C ASP A 461 -16.79 -0.45 40.94
N TYR A 462 -15.90 0.05 41.82
CA TYR A 462 -15.42 -0.70 42.99
C TYR A 462 -16.30 -0.56 44.25
N SER A 463 -17.40 0.19 44.16
CA SER A 463 -18.32 0.41 45.27
C SER A 463 -19.74 -0.03 44.90
N LEU A 464 -20.04 -1.30 45.19
CA LEU A 464 -21.32 -1.88 45.68
C LEU A 464 -21.30 -3.41 45.53
#